data_AF-A0A945PW73-F1
#
_entry.id   AF-A0A945PW73-F1
#
_cell.length_a   1.000
_cell.length_b   1.000
_cell.length_c   1.000
_cell.angle_alpha   90.00
_cell.angle_beta   90.00
_cell.angle_gamma   90.00
#
_symmetry.space_group_name_H-M   'P 1'
#
loop_
_entity.id
_entity.type
_entity.pdbx_description
1 polymer ?
#
loop_
_entity_poly.entity_id
_entity_poly.type
_entity_poly.pdbx_seq_one_letter_code
_entity_poly.pdbx_strand_id
1 'polypeptide(L)'
;MNLIPNFKPENIVQSIENMTKKGFKVVSSAEKGGNWDEVIAATDNFECELGRLTSVNSHLNAVMFSDEFNTQYEQTLPIITNFYSDISSNKALYTAYKNLKN
;
A
#
# COMPACT_ATOMS: atom_id res chain seq x y z
N MET A 1 -13.40 3.46 10.15
CA MET A 1 -13.76 4.00 8.82
C MET A 1 -14.62 2.97 8.09
N ASN A 2 -15.79 3.36 7.58
CA ASN A 2 -16.55 2.53 6.64
C ASN A 2 -15.81 2.51 5.31
N LEU A 3 -15.10 1.42 5.03
CA LEU A 3 -14.25 1.27 3.85
C LEU A 3 -14.99 0.39 2.85
N ILE A 4 -15.91 1.02 2.12
CA ILE A 4 -16.72 0.36 1.08
C ILE A 4 -15.83 0.24 -0.18
N PRO A 5 -15.67 -0.97 -0.75
CA PRO A 5 -14.91 -1.14 -1.99
C PRO A 5 -15.49 -0.32 -3.16
N ASN A 6 -14.62 0.34 -3.93
CA ASN A 6 -15.02 1.07 -5.14
C ASN A 6 -14.88 0.19 -6.39
N PHE A 7 -15.99 -0.37 -6.87
CA PHE A 7 -16.02 -1.20 -8.08
C PHE A 7 -16.12 -0.43 -9.40
N LYS A 8 -16.00 0.90 -9.36
CA LYS A 8 -15.90 1.77 -10.54
C LYS A 8 -14.75 2.76 -10.34
N PRO A 9 -13.51 2.28 -10.17
CA PRO A 9 -12.40 3.17 -9.92
C PRO A 9 -12.04 3.95 -11.18
N GLU A 10 -11.73 5.23 -11.00
CA GLU A 10 -11.21 6.11 -12.04
C GLU A 10 -9.75 6.42 -11.72
N ASN A 11 -8.91 6.53 -12.76
CA ASN A 11 -7.50 6.88 -12.63
C ASN A 11 -6.75 6.00 -11.62
N ILE A 12 -6.79 4.67 -11.80
CA ILE A 12 -6.19 3.70 -10.86
C ILE A 12 -4.69 3.92 -10.66
N VAL A 13 -3.98 4.41 -11.69
CA VAL A 13 -2.56 4.78 -11.60
C VAL A 13 -2.35 5.88 -10.57
N GLN A 14 -3.08 6.99 -10.69
CA GLN A 14 -2.96 8.11 -9.75
C GLN A 14 -3.35 7.70 -8.32
N SER A 15 -4.36 6.84 -8.19
CA SER A 15 -4.80 6.30 -6.90
C SER A 15 -3.69 5.48 -6.23
N ILE A 16 -3.02 4.62 -6.98
CA ILE A 16 -1.89 3.82 -6.49
C ILE A 16 -0.68 4.71 -6.16
N GLU A 17 -0.33 5.69 -6.99
CA GLU A 17 0.74 6.65 -6.68
C GLU A 17 0.47 7.43 -5.38
N ASN A 18 -0.77 7.84 -5.16
CA ASN A 18 -1.14 8.54 -3.93
C ASN A 18 -1.07 7.61 -2.72
N MET A 19 -1.45 6.35 -2.90
CA MET A 19 -1.37 5.34 -1.84
C MET A 19 0.08 5.01 -1.48
N THR A 20 0.98 4.84 -2.46
CA THR A 20 2.41 4.60 -2.16
C THR A 20 3.08 5.81 -1.52
N LYS A 21 2.75 7.04 -1.96
CA LYS A 21 3.16 8.28 -1.26
C LYS A 21 2.70 8.32 0.19
N LYS A 22 1.47 7.87 0.47
CA LYS A 22 0.96 7.72 1.85
C LYS A 22 1.74 6.64 2.59
N GLY A 23 2.01 5.50 1.97
CA GLY A 23 2.79 4.40 2.54
C GLY A 23 4.18 4.83 2.97
N PHE A 24 4.89 5.59 2.13
CA PHE A 24 6.19 6.15 2.51
C PHE A 24 6.11 7.06 3.73
N LYS A 25 5.05 7.88 3.86
CA LYS A 25 4.84 8.70 5.07
C LYS A 25 4.59 7.84 6.31
N VAL A 26 3.78 6.78 6.18
CA VAL A 26 3.53 5.82 7.29
C VAL A 26 4.84 5.16 7.72
N VAL A 27 5.64 4.69 6.77
CA VAL A 27 6.95 4.09 7.05
C VAL A 27 7.90 5.08 7.71
N SER A 28 8.01 6.32 7.21
CA SER A 28 8.85 7.35 7.83
C SER A 28 8.40 7.74 9.25
N SER A 29 7.12 7.60 9.57
CA SER A 29 6.61 7.73 10.94
C SER A 29 6.97 6.51 11.79
N ALA A 30 6.75 5.30 11.27
CA ALA A 30 7.03 4.05 11.96
C ALA A 30 8.54 3.85 12.25
N GLU A 31 9.44 4.34 11.41
CA GLU A 31 10.89 4.39 11.65
C GLU A 31 11.26 5.07 12.98
N LYS A 32 10.41 5.99 13.44
CA LYS A 32 10.59 6.78 14.67
C LYS A 32 9.71 6.28 15.81
N GLY A 33 8.89 5.26 15.55
CA GLY A 33 7.98 4.68 16.52
C GLY A 33 8.71 3.92 17.62
N GLY A 34 8.20 4.01 18.85
CA GLY A 34 8.78 3.36 20.02
C GLY A 34 7.93 2.22 20.60
N ASN A 35 6.71 2.02 20.08
CA ASN A 35 5.76 1.04 20.61
C ASN A 35 5.01 0.31 19.49
N TRP A 36 4.22 -0.69 19.89
CA TRP A 36 3.45 -1.54 18.99
C TRP A 36 2.53 -0.74 18.06
N ASP A 37 1.82 0.26 18.59
CA ASP A 37 0.83 1.01 17.84
C ASP A 37 1.48 1.89 16.76
N GLU A 38 2.61 2.51 17.08
CA GLU A 38 3.36 3.40 16.18
C GLU A 38 4.12 2.66 15.07
N VAL A 39 4.52 1.40 15.31
CA VAL A 39 5.29 0.61 14.35
C VAL A 39 4.42 -0.46 13.67
N ILE A 40 3.87 -1.39 14.44
CA ILE A 40 3.14 -2.55 13.90
C ILE A 40 1.75 -2.14 13.44
N ALA A 41 0.94 -1.55 14.33
CA ALA A 41 -0.44 -1.23 13.98
C ALA A 41 -0.50 -0.18 12.86
N ALA A 42 0.40 0.81 12.86
CA ALA A 42 0.48 1.81 11.81
C ALA A 42 0.78 1.20 10.42
N THR A 43 1.78 0.32 10.33
CA THR A 43 2.16 -0.33 9.07
C THR A 43 1.11 -1.34 8.60
N ASP A 44 0.55 -2.15 9.50
CA ASP A 44 -0.50 -3.14 9.19
C ASP A 44 -1.80 -2.49 8.72
N ASN A 45 -2.22 -1.39 9.37
CA ASN A 45 -3.40 -0.64 8.95
C ASN A 45 -3.24 -0.06 7.54
N PHE A 46 -2.05 0.45 7.21
CA PHE A 46 -1.75 0.92 5.86
C PHE A 46 -1.75 -0.24 4.85
N GLU A 47 -1.13 -1.37 5.20
CA GLU A 47 -1.09 -2.55 4.34
C GLU A 47 -2.50 -3.08 4.03
N CYS A 48 -3.38 -3.13 5.03
CA CYS A 48 -4.78 -3.48 4.84
C CYS A 48 -5.53 -2.50 3.91
N GLU A 49 -5.18 -1.22 3.93
CA GLU A 49 -5.76 -0.20 3.03
C GLU A 49 -5.26 -0.36 1.60
N LEU A 50 -3.95 -0.50 1.39
CA LEU A 50 -3.35 -0.73 0.08
C LEU A 50 -3.86 -2.05 -0.51
N GLY A 51 -3.85 -3.13 0.28
CA GLY A 51 -4.30 -4.46 -0.14
C GLY A 51 -5.76 -4.49 -0.60
N ARG A 52 -6.66 -3.71 0.01
CA ARG A 52 -8.04 -3.59 -0.48
C ARG A 52 -8.12 -2.89 -1.83
N LEU A 53 -7.37 -1.80 -2.01
CA LEU A 53 -7.35 -1.06 -3.27
C LEU A 53 -6.82 -1.96 -4.41
N THR A 54 -5.69 -2.64 -4.18
CA THR A 54 -5.07 -3.51 -5.18
C THR A 54 -5.91 -4.75 -5.46
N SER A 55 -6.57 -5.32 -4.44
CA SER A 55 -7.49 -6.46 -4.59
C SER A 55 -8.67 -6.12 -5.50
N VAL A 56 -9.30 -4.95 -5.33
CA VAL A 56 -10.40 -4.51 -6.19
C VAL A 56 -9.94 -4.31 -7.63
N ASN A 57 -8.80 -3.63 -7.83
CA ASN A 57 -8.25 -3.42 -9.17
C ASN A 57 -7.92 -4.75 -9.87
N SER A 58 -7.29 -5.69 -9.15
CA SER A 58 -6.97 -7.01 -9.67
C SER A 58 -8.23 -7.81 -10.03
N HIS A 59 -9.25 -7.78 -9.15
CA HIS A 59 -10.52 -8.43 -9.41
C HIS A 59 -11.21 -7.85 -10.66
N LEU A 60 -11.31 -6.54 -10.78
CA LEU A 60 -11.89 -5.89 -11.96
C LEU A 60 -11.13 -6.23 -13.24
N ASN A 61 -9.79 -6.24 -13.21
CA ASN A 61 -8.99 -6.69 -14.35
C ASN A 61 -9.30 -8.14 -14.74
N ALA A 62 -9.59 -9.01 -13.76
CA ALA A 62 -9.89 -10.42 -14.00
C ALA A 62 -11.32 -10.69 -14.47
N VAL A 63 -12.33 -10.01 -13.92
CA VAL A 63 -13.76 -10.31 -14.18
C VAL A 63 -14.47 -9.30 -15.07
N MET A 64 -13.93 -8.10 -15.22
CA MET A 64 -14.47 -6.98 -16.01
C MET A 64 -13.40 -6.45 -16.97
N PHE A 65 -12.70 -7.36 -17.64
CA PHE A 65 -11.55 -7.04 -18.49
C PHE A 65 -11.91 -6.09 -19.64
N SER A 66 -11.02 -5.12 -19.89
CA SER A 66 -10.96 -4.32 -21.12
C SER A 66 -9.52 -3.87 -21.37
N ASP A 67 -9.13 -3.67 -22.63
CA ASP A 67 -7.77 -3.23 -22.97
C ASP A 67 -7.39 -1.89 -22.33
N GLU A 68 -8.36 -0.97 -22.24
CA GLU A 68 -8.18 0.34 -21.59
C GLU A 68 -7.90 0.19 -20.09
N PHE A 69 -8.70 -0.61 -19.37
CA PHE A 69 -8.47 -0.85 -17.95
C PHE A 69 -7.19 -1.63 -17.71
N ASN A 70 -6.90 -2.64 -18.54
CA ASN A 70 -5.70 -3.44 -18.43
C ASN A 70 -4.43 -2.59 -18.62
N THR A 71 -4.42 -1.67 -19.59
CA THR A 71 -3.32 -0.73 -19.80
C THR A 71 -3.05 0.10 -18.54
N GLN A 72 -4.09 0.60 -17.87
CA GLN A 72 -3.91 1.30 -16.59
C GLN A 72 -3.44 0.35 -15.48
N TYR A 73 -3.97 -0.87 -15.42
CA TYR A 73 -3.64 -1.86 -14.39
C TYR A 73 -2.16 -2.27 -14.48
N GLU A 74 -1.65 -2.54 -15.68
CA GLU A 74 -0.24 -2.87 -15.91
C GLU A 74 0.70 -1.75 -15.45
N GLN A 75 0.32 -0.48 -15.64
CA GLN A 75 1.10 0.66 -15.15
C GLN A 75 1.17 0.71 -13.62
N THR A 76 0.19 0.15 -12.90
CA THR A 76 0.21 0.12 -11.43
C THR A 76 1.17 -0.92 -10.86
N LEU A 77 1.42 -2.02 -11.57
CA LEU A 77 2.24 -3.14 -11.10
C LEU A 77 3.68 -2.74 -10.73
N PRO A 78 4.44 -2.00 -11.56
CA PRO A 78 5.79 -1.58 -11.19
C PRO A 78 5.78 -0.57 -10.03
N ILE A 79 4.74 0.28 -9.92
CA ILE A 79 4.63 1.25 -8.81
C ILE A 79 4.50 0.50 -7.47
N ILE A 80 3.63 -0.51 -7.44
CA ILE A 80 3.41 -1.35 -6.25
C ILE A 80 4.68 -2.16 -5.93
N THR A 81 5.30 -2.76 -6.94
CA THR A 81 6.51 -3.59 -6.78
C THR A 81 7.68 -2.78 -6.24
N ASN A 82 7.90 -1.57 -6.76
CA ASN A 82 8.94 -0.66 -6.28
C ASN A 82 8.68 -0.23 -4.84
N PHE A 83 7.42 0.13 -4.51
CA PHE A 83 7.05 0.48 -3.15
C PHE A 83 7.39 -0.63 -2.14
N TYR A 84 7.00 -1.88 -2.41
CA TYR A 84 7.33 -2.99 -1.53
C TYR A 84 8.84 -3.27 -1.47
N SER A 85 9.57 -3.12 -2.58
CA SER A 85 11.03 -3.28 -2.62
C SER A 85 11.72 -2.24 -1.72
N ASP A 86 11.27 -0.99 -1.75
CA ASP A 86 11.83 0.09 -0.95
C ASP A 86 11.56 -0.11 0.55
N ILE A 87 10.32 -0.43 0.94
CA ILE A 87 9.98 -0.57 2.37
C ILE A 87 10.56 -1.86 2.97
N SER A 88 10.64 -2.95 2.20
CA SER A 88 11.17 -4.23 2.68
C SER A 88 12.68 -4.20 2.93
N SER A 89 13.40 -3.34 2.20
CA SER A 89 14.83 -3.11 2.35
C SER A 89 15.16 -1.96 3.32
N ASN A 90 14.16 -1.33 3.94
CA ASN A 90 14.35 -0.19 4.84
C ASN A 90 14.94 -0.61 6.20
N LYS A 91 16.23 -0.32 6.39
CA LYS A 91 16.96 -0.62 7.64
C LYS A 91 16.47 0.17 8.85
N ALA A 92 15.98 1.39 8.67
CA ALA A 92 15.48 2.21 9.77
C ALA A 92 14.17 1.63 10.30
N LEU A 93 13.27 1.22 9.40
CA LEU A 93 12.05 0.53 9.76
C LEU A 93 12.37 -0.79 10.49
N TYR A 94 13.26 -1.62 9.94
CA TYR A 94 13.69 -2.86 10.62
C TYR A 94 14.25 -2.60 12.04
N THR A 95 15.03 -1.53 12.22
CA THR A 95 15.54 -1.14 13.54
C THR A 95 14.40 -0.79 14.50
N ALA A 96 13.36 -0.09 14.04
CA ALA A 96 12.18 0.22 14.86
C ALA A 96 11.47 -1.07 15.31
N TYR A 97 11.24 -2.03 14.41
CA TYR A 97 10.67 -3.34 14.76
C TYR A 97 11.50 -4.06 15.84
N LYS A 98 12.83 -4.02 15.72
CA LYS A 98 13.74 -4.65 16.69
C LYS A 98 13.73 -4.00 18.07
N ASN A 99 13.39 -2.72 18.16
CA ASN A 99 13.42 -1.96 19.40
C ASN A 99 12.13 -2.11 20.23
N LEU A 100 11.10 -2.73 19.67
CA LEU A 100 9.86 -3.03 20.38
C LEU A 100 10.15 -3.94 21.58
N LYS A 101 9.58 -3.57 22.73
CA LYS A 101 9.68 -4.33 23.98
C LYS A 101 8.27 -4.57 24.51
N ASN A 102 8.13 -5.66 25.25
CA ASN A 102 6.90 -6.02 25.95
C ASN A 102 6.55 -5.02 27.05
#